data_AF-A0A2X2UZA0-F1
#
_entry.id   AF-A0A2X2UZA0-F1
#
_cell.length_a   1.000
_cell.length_b   1.000
_cell.length_c   1.000
_cell.angle_alpha   90.00
_cell.angle_beta   90.00
_cell.angle_gamma   90.00
#
_symmetry.space_group_name_H-M   'P 1'
#
loop_
_entity.id
_entity.type
_entity.pdbx_description
1 polymer ?
#
loop_
_entity_poly.entity_id
_entity_poly.type
_entity_poly.pdbx_seq_one_letter_code
_entity_poly.pdbx_strand_id
1 'polypeptide(L)'
;MLGSAELVELAEAKLHGEPVSLEELRRILRPWLRMPEPPDTVVLGCTHFPLLQEELLQVLPEGTRLVDSGAAIARRTAWLLEHEAPDAKSAEANIAFCMAMTPETEQLIPVLQRYGFETLEKLAV
;
A
#
# COMPACT_ATOMS: atom_id res chain seq x y z
N MET A 1 -4.12 -14.97 13.25
CA MET A 1 -4.22 -13.63 12.66
C MET A 1 -3.02 -12.82 13.12
N LEU A 2 -2.36 -12.07 12.23
CA LEU A 2 -1.25 -11.18 12.57
C LEU A 2 -1.67 -9.76 12.25
N GLY A 3 -1.67 -8.88 13.25
CA GLY A 3 -1.85 -7.44 13.08
C GLY A 3 -0.56 -6.76 13.50
N SER A 4 -0.04 -5.84 12.70
CA SER A 4 1.24 -5.17 12.96
C SER A 4 1.18 -3.72 12.49
N ALA A 5 1.27 -2.79 13.43
CA ALA A 5 1.51 -1.38 13.13
C ALA A 5 2.92 -1.18 12.57
N GLU A 6 3.91 -1.95 13.03
CA GLU A 6 5.29 -1.91 12.53
C GLU A 6 5.36 -2.21 11.02
N LEU A 7 4.49 -3.08 10.50
CA LEU A 7 4.41 -3.35 9.07
C LEU A 7 3.83 -2.18 8.26
N VAL A 8 2.98 -1.36 8.87
CA VAL A 8 2.49 -0.11 8.28
C VAL A 8 3.65 0.90 8.20
N GLU A 9 4.41 1.05 9.29
CA GLU A 9 5.58 1.95 9.31
C GLU A 9 6.63 1.56 8.26
N LEU A 10 6.89 0.26 8.04
CA LEU A 10 7.79 -0.19 6.96
C LEU A 10 7.27 0.18 5.57
N ALA A 11 5.95 0.12 5.35
CA ALA A 11 5.35 0.51 4.08
C ALA A 11 5.43 2.03 3.86
N GLU A 12 5.19 2.82 4.91
CA GLU A 12 5.35 4.28 4.87
C GLU A 12 6.80 4.67 4.61
N ALA A 13 7.75 4.08 5.32
CA ALA A 13 9.18 4.32 5.11
C ALA A 13 9.59 4.00 3.66
N LYS A 14 9.10 2.89 3.10
CA LYS A 14 9.32 2.54 1.68
C LYS A 14 8.81 3.63 0.73
N LEU A 15 7.62 4.17 0.99
CA LEU A 15 7.07 5.26 0.19
C LEU A 15 7.85 6.57 0.36
N HIS A 16 8.49 6.79 1.51
CA HIS A 16 9.41 7.92 1.74
C HIS A 16 10.82 7.66 1.14
N GLY A 17 11.00 6.56 0.42
CA GLY A 17 12.25 6.23 -0.27
C GLY A 17 13.28 5.51 0.60
N GLU A 18 12.92 5.11 1.81
CA GLU A 18 13.78 4.32 2.67
C GLU A 18 13.78 2.84 2.25
N PRO A 19 14.91 2.13 2.38
CA PRO A 19 14.96 0.70 2.10
C PRO A 19 14.22 -0.09 3.19
N VAL A 20 13.46 -1.11 2.78
CA VAL A 20 12.79 -2.01 3.73
C VAL A 20 13.80 -3.00 4.34
N SER A 21 13.88 -3.03 5.66
CA SER A 21 14.69 -4.01 6.38
C SER A 21 14.05 -5.40 6.36
N LEU A 22 14.66 -6.34 5.62
CA LEU A 22 14.22 -7.75 5.63
C LEU A 22 14.42 -8.43 6.99
N GLU A 23 15.35 -7.94 7.82
CA GLU A 23 15.53 -8.43 9.18
C GLU A 23 14.34 -8.04 10.07
N GLU A 24 13.90 -6.79 9.96
CA GLU A 24 12.72 -6.33 10.68
C GLU A 24 11.46 -7.05 10.22
N LEU A 25 11.31 -7.25 8.90
CA LEU A 25 10.20 -8.01 8.35
C LEU A 25 10.20 -9.47 8.86
N ARG A 26 11.37 -10.13 8.93
CA ARG A 26 11.52 -11.46 9.55
C ARG A 26 11.14 -11.45 11.02
N ARG A 27 11.50 -10.41 11.76
CA ARG A 27 11.12 -10.25 13.18
C ARG A 27 9.61 -10.16 13.34
N ILE A 28 8.94 -9.34 12.52
CA ILE A 28 7.48 -9.17 12.53
C ILE A 28 6.79 -10.49 12.17
N LEU A 29 7.25 -11.17 11.11
CA LEU A 29 6.66 -12.42 10.62
C LEU A 29 7.10 -13.67 11.40
N ARG A 30 7.99 -13.52 12.39
CA ARG A 30 8.52 -14.62 13.22
C ARG A 30 7.45 -15.56 13.78
N PRO A 31 6.26 -15.10 14.22
CA PRO A 31 5.21 -16.01 14.67
C PRO A 31 4.82 -17.04 13.61
N TRP A 32 4.71 -16.64 12.34
CA TRP A 32 4.41 -17.56 11.24
C TRP A 32 5.63 -18.38 10.83
N LEU A 33 6.82 -17.78 10.77
CA LEU A 33 8.05 -18.49 10.38
C LEU A 33 8.44 -19.63 11.35
N ARG A 34 7.91 -19.60 12.58
CA ARG A 34 8.13 -20.65 13.60
C ARG A 34 7.01 -21.68 13.67
N MET A 35 5.92 -21.49 12.91
CA MET A 35 4.85 -22.48 12.86
C MET A 35 5.34 -23.72 12.09
N PRO A 36 5.05 -24.94 12.58
CA PRO A 36 5.30 -26.16 11.81
C PRO A 36 4.59 -26.16 10.46
N GLU A 37 3.38 -25.58 10.44
CA GLU A 37 2.53 -25.41 9.26
C GLU A 37 2.11 -23.94 9.17
N PRO A 38 2.92 -23.08 8.52
CA PRO A 38 2.57 -21.68 8.29
C PRO A 38 1.44 -21.56 7.25
N PRO A 39 0.74 -20.41 7.18
CA PRO A 39 -0.30 -20.19 6.16
C PRO A 39 0.28 -20.30 4.74
N ASP A 40 -0.38 -21.11 3.91
CA ASP A 40 -0.08 -21.23 2.48
C ASP A 40 -0.66 -20.06 1.67
N THR A 41 -1.66 -19.37 2.22
CA THR A 41 -2.27 -18.17 1.65
C THR A 41 -2.39 -17.09 2.72
N VAL A 42 -1.87 -15.90 2.41
CA VAL A 42 -1.91 -14.74 3.30
C VAL A 42 -2.74 -13.63 2.65
N VAL A 43 -3.76 -13.19 3.38
CA VAL A 43 -4.57 -12.04 2.98
C VAL A 43 -3.90 -10.75 3.46
N LEU A 44 -3.61 -9.85 2.54
CA LEU A 44 -3.11 -8.50 2.79
C LEU A 44 -4.27 -7.59 3.19
N GLY A 45 -4.72 -7.73 4.44
CA GLY A 45 -5.91 -7.05 4.96
C GLY A 45 -5.78 -5.55 5.23
N CYS A 46 -4.63 -4.95 4.91
CA CYS A 46 -4.37 -3.51 5.00
C CYS A 46 -3.83 -3.02 3.65
N THR A 47 -4.28 -1.85 3.19
CA THR A 47 -3.90 -1.29 1.88
C THR A 47 -2.42 -0.93 1.76
N HIS A 48 -1.70 -0.82 2.89
CA HIS A 48 -0.25 -0.65 2.92
C HIS A 48 0.52 -1.90 2.50
N PHE A 49 0.02 -3.10 2.83
CA PHE A 49 0.81 -4.32 2.71
C PHE A 49 1.10 -4.77 1.27
N PRO A 50 0.24 -4.52 0.26
CA PRO A 50 0.60 -4.73 -1.14
C PRO A 50 1.85 -3.97 -1.58
N LEU A 51 2.19 -2.84 -0.96
CA LEU A 51 3.42 -2.09 -1.24
C LEU A 51 4.68 -2.86 -0.85
N LEU A 52 4.56 -3.81 0.08
CA LEU A 52 5.65 -4.66 0.58
C LEU A 52 5.63 -6.06 -0.04
N GLN A 53 4.86 -6.30 -1.10
CA GLN A 53 4.65 -7.63 -1.66
C GLN A 53 5.99 -8.31 -2.04
N GLU A 54 6.90 -7.58 -2.64
CA GLU A 54 8.22 -8.09 -3.05
C GLU A 54 9.07 -8.53 -1.85
N GLU A 55 9.07 -7.75 -0.77
CA GLU A 55 9.80 -8.06 0.46
C GLU A 55 9.14 -9.18 1.26
N LEU A 56 7.82 -9.21 1.29
CA LEU A 56 7.05 -10.28 1.93
C LEU A 56 7.37 -11.63 1.28
N LEU A 57 7.40 -11.71 -0.05
CA LEU A 57 7.74 -12.95 -0.77
C LEU A 57 9.18 -13.40 -0.56
N GLN A 58 10.11 -12.50 -0.21
CA GLN A 58 11.49 -12.85 0.14
C GLN A 58 11.62 -13.43 1.55
N VAL A 59 10.63 -13.22 2.43
CA VAL A 59 10.68 -13.65 3.83
C VAL A 59 9.73 -14.80 4.12
N LEU A 60 8.57 -14.82 3.48
CA LEU A 60 7.57 -15.86 3.65
C LEU A 60 8.07 -17.20 3.09
N PRO A 61 7.53 -18.33 3.60
CA PRO A 61 7.82 -19.64 3.06
C PRO A 61 7.58 -19.73 1.55
N GLU A 62 8.37 -20.54 0.87
CA GLU A 62 8.19 -20.77 -0.56
C GLU A 62 6.78 -21.33 -0.84
N GLY A 63 6.13 -20.80 -1.88
CA GLY A 63 4.78 -21.19 -2.26
C GLY A 63 3.67 -20.41 -1.54
N THR A 64 3.98 -19.53 -0.59
CA THR A 64 2.96 -18.67 0.03
C THR A 64 2.31 -17.76 -1.01
N ARG A 65 0.98 -17.90 -1.16
CA ARG A 65 0.15 -17.06 -2.02
C ARG A 65 -0.28 -15.79 -1.29
N LEU A 66 -0.08 -14.64 -1.90
CA LEU A 66 -0.59 -13.36 -1.40
C LEU A 66 -1.91 -13.00 -2.09
N VAL A 67 -2.87 -12.51 -1.32
CA VAL A 67 -4.19 -12.07 -1.81
C VAL A 67 -4.55 -10.71 -1.22
N ASP A 68 -4.92 -9.77 -2.06
CA ASP A 68 -5.45 -8.45 -1.68
C ASP A 68 -6.76 -8.13 -2.43
N SER A 69 -7.34 -6.98 -2.11
CA SER A 69 -8.63 -6.54 -2.65
C SER A 69 -8.50 -5.65 -3.90
N GLY A 70 -7.30 -5.23 -4.32
CA GLY A 70 -7.07 -4.18 -5.31
C GLY A 70 -7.80 -4.41 -6.63
N ALA A 71 -7.64 -5.59 -7.23
CA ALA A 71 -8.32 -5.92 -8.49
C ALA A 71 -9.85 -6.01 -8.33
N ALA A 72 -10.35 -6.44 -7.17
CA ALA A 72 -11.77 -6.50 -6.89
C ALA A 72 -12.37 -5.09 -6.74
N ILE A 73 -11.65 -4.18 -6.07
CA ILE A 73 -12.01 -2.77 -5.97
C ILE A 73 -12.02 -2.11 -7.34
N ALA A 74 -10.99 -2.33 -8.18
CA ALA A 74 -10.95 -1.77 -9.54
C ALA A 74 -12.17 -2.19 -10.39
N ARG A 75 -12.55 -3.49 -10.36
CA ARG A 75 -13.76 -3.97 -11.03
C ARG A 75 -15.03 -3.33 -10.50
N ARG A 76 -15.12 -3.12 -9.18
CA ARG A 76 -16.28 -2.46 -8.58
C ARG A 76 -16.35 -0.98 -8.97
N THR A 77 -15.21 -0.27 -8.98
CA THR A 77 -15.13 1.12 -9.43
C THR A 77 -15.56 1.26 -10.89
N ALA A 78 -15.07 0.41 -11.79
CA ALA A 78 -15.49 0.41 -13.20
C ALA A 78 -17.01 0.22 -13.34
N TRP A 79 -17.57 -0.77 -12.65
CA TRP A 79 -19.01 -1.01 -12.66
C TRP A 79 -19.80 0.20 -12.14
N LEU A 80 -19.36 0.84 -11.06
CA LEU A 80 -20.04 2.02 -10.50
C LEU A 80 -20.02 3.21 -11.46
N LEU A 81 -18.89 3.46 -12.13
CA LEU A 81 -18.77 4.53 -13.13
C LEU A 81 -19.70 4.33 -14.33
N GLU A 82 -19.99 3.09 -14.70
CA GLU A 82 -20.89 2.76 -15.81
C GLU A 82 -22.38 2.83 -15.44
N HIS A 83 -22.73 2.53 -14.18
CA HIS A 83 -24.13 2.25 -13.80
C HIS A 83 -24.74 3.24 -12.80
N GLU A 84 -23.94 3.85 -11.91
CA GLU A 84 -24.46 4.59 -10.75
C GLU A 84 -23.85 6.00 -10.61
N ALA A 85 -22.64 6.25 -11.14
CA ALA A 85 -21.95 7.52 -10.93
C ALA A 85 -22.61 8.69 -11.69
N PRO A 86 -22.64 9.90 -11.11
CA PRO A 86 -23.07 11.10 -11.82
C PRO A 86 -22.06 11.48 -12.90
N ASP A 87 -22.50 12.31 -13.86
CA ASP A 87 -21.60 12.87 -14.87
C ASP A 87 -20.72 13.98 -14.27
N ALA A 88 -19.64 13.58 -13.60
CA ALA A 88 -18.62 14.47 -13.05
C ALA A 88 -17.26 14.16 -13.71
N LYS A 89 -16.81 15.04 -14.60
CA LYS A 89 -15.56 14.89 -15.36
C LYS A 89 -14.75 16.19 -15.31
N SER A 90 -13.44 16.08 -15.26
CA SER A 90 -12.49 17.19 -15.40
C SER A 90 -11.45 16.85 -16.47
N ALA A 91 -10.96 17.87 -17.17
CA ALA A 91 -9.82 17.75 -18.08
C ALA A 91 -8.48 18.12 -17.41
N GLU A 92 -8.51 18.47 -16.12
CA GLU A 92 -7.32 18.77 -15.32
C GLU A 92 -6.51 17.50 -15.05
N ALA A 93 -5.22 17.69 -14.79
CA ALA A 93 -4.31 16.60 -14.41
C ALA A 93 -4.68 16.03 -13.03
N ASN A 94 -4.22 14.81 -12.74
CA ASN A 94 -4.41 14.20 -11.43
C ASN A 94 -3.64 15.00 -10.36
N ILE A 95 -4.31 15.24 -9.24
CA ILE A 95 -3.77 15.99 -8.09
C ILE A 95 -3.76 15.11 -6.83
N ALA A 96 -2.71 15.23 -6.03
CA ALA A 96 -2.65 14.68 -4.69
C ALA A 96 -2.94 15.77 -3.65
N PHE A 97 -3.65 15.40 -2.58
CA PHE A 97 -3.94 16.32 -1.47
C PHE A 97 -3.34 15.81 -0.17
N CYS A 98 -2.84 16.73 0.66
CA CYS A 98 -2.46 16.49 2.04
C CYS A 98 -3.20 17.44 3.00
N MET A 99 -3.29 17.06 4.28
CA MET A 99 -3.93 17.91 5.30
C MET A 99 -2.98 18.97 5.88
N ALA A 100 -1.68 18.70 5.80
CA ALA A 100 -0.62 19.61 6.21
C ALA A 100 0.56 19.47 5.26
N MET A 101 1.12 20.61 4.83
CA MET A 101 2.38 20.61 4.09
C MET A 101 3.52 20.62 5.09
N THR A 102 4.13 19.46 5.32
CA THR A 102 5.28 19.26 6.21
C THR A 102 6.46 18.71 5.41
N PRO A 103 7.71 18.83 5.92
CA PRO A 103 8.88 18.26 5.25
C PRO A 103 8.76 16.75 4.97
N GLU A 104 8.08 16.00 5.84
CA GLU A 104 7.81 14.57 5.66
C GLU A 104 6.84 14.34 4.50
N THR A 105 5.77 15.13 4.44
CA THR A 105 4.77 15.03 3.36
C THR A 105 5.37 15.39 2.00
N GLU A 106 6.25 16.38 1.94
CA GLU A 106 6.97 16.77 0.72
C GLU A 106 7.86 15.65 0.17
N GLN A 107 8.39 14.76 1.04
CA GLN A 107 9.20 13.62 0.61
C GLN A 107 8.41 12.58 -0.19
N LEU A 108 7.08 12.60 -0.13
CA LEU A 108 6.22 11.73 -0.96
C LEU A 108 6.13 12.19 -2.42
N ILE A 109 6.47 13.44 -2.74
CA ILE A 109 6.31 14.01 -4.09
C ILE A 109 6.92 13.12 -5.19
N PRO A 110 8.17 12.63 -5.09
CA PRO A 110 8.74 11.80 -6.15
C PRO A 110 7.97 10.50 -6.37
N VAL A 111 7.38 9.94 -5.31
CA VAL A 111 6.60 8.70 -5.39
C VAL A 111 5.23 8.97 -5.98
N LEU A 112 4.56 10.02 -5.53
CA LEU A 112 3.27 10.48 -6.09
C LEU A 112 3.38 10.77 -7.60
N GLN A 113 4.47 11.39 -8.04
CA GLN A 113 4.74 11.61 -9.46
C GLN A 113 4.87 10.30 -10.25
N ARG A 114 5.51 9.27 -9.68
CA ARG A 114 5.55 7.92 -10.31
C ARG A 114 4.17 7.26 -10.38
N TYR A 115 3.27 7.56 -9.44
CA TYR A 115 1.88 7.11 -9.47
C TYR A 115 0.98 7.96 -10.39
N GLY A 116 1.52 9.01 -11.02
CA GLY A 116 0.80 9.83 -11.98
C GLY A 116 0.09 11.05 -11.40
N PHE A 117 0.53 11.54 -10.22
CA PHE A 117 0.07 12.80 -9.64
C PHE A 117 1.14 13.88 -9.84
N GLU A 118 0.82 14.92 -10.59
CA GLU A 118 1.81 15.96 -10.96
C GLU A 118 2.09 16.93 -9.80
N THR A 119 1.06 17.22 -9.01
CA THR A 119 1.09 18.18 -7.91
C THR A 119 0.63 17.58 -6.60
N LEU A 120 1.18 18.12 -5.50
CA LEU A 120 0.75 17.86 -4.14
C LEU A 120 0.33 19.19 -3.50
N GLU A 121 -0.93 19.29 -3.09
CA GLU A 121 -1.49 20.51 -2.51
C GLU A 121 -2.03 20.28 -1.10
N LYS A 122 -1.92 21.31 -0.25
CA LYS A 122 -2.57 21.29 1.05
C LYS A 122 -4.06 21.60 0.87
N LEU A 123 -4.92 20.68 1.31
CA LEU A 123 -6.37 20.89 1.34
C LEU A 123 -6.74 21.78 2.53
N ALA A 124 -7.50 22.85 2.27
CA ALA A 124 -8.08 23.68 3.32
C ALA A 124 -9.32 22.98 3.87
N VAL A 125 -9.17 22.31 5.02
CA VAL A 125 -10.23 21.61 5.76
C VAL A 125 -10.61 22.39 7.00
#